data_AF-A0ABD4WZY2-F1
#
_entry.id   AF-A0ABD4WZY2-F1
#
_cell.length_a   1.000
_cell.length_b   1.000
_cell.length_c   1.000
_cell.angle_alpha   90.00
_cell.angle_beta   90.00
_cell.angle_gamma   90.00
#
_symmetry.space_group_name_H-M   'P 1'
#
loop_
_entity.id
_entity.type
_entity.pdbx_description
1 polymer ?
#
loop_
_entity_poly.entity_id
_entity_poly.type
_entity_poly.pdbx_seq_one_letter_code
_entity_poly.pdbx_strand_id
1 'polypeptide(L)'
;MIELYNVTGGYDKQQPTVRDITFTVDKGSFVALLGPNGSGKTTLIRLIMNVLTIQSGEVKVEGKSVKAYSPKQLAQKVAVMTQENQIGLEFTVQEIVSLGRYPYQAKGLFSTVSAQDEEVVESVMKLTNVWHYRNHTFQSLSGGEKQRVLLAKALAQEPDYLLLDEPTNHLDVKHTMELLQLLKTLQQEMSLTVLAILHDLNIASLFADNAVLLKDGRVEETGMDAIFQDAATLKRVYGVDLHVFHHPAVNKRQIAFVPPYQYPETDFHELYQLQKEPGNLCLSFVRPLRTLSLGSNETGLDWCQEIVQQQSSANAAWKSASLYSHEVRLKDDKGYSWLAVLTHGQKENEVNIVLLTNAPLSDGNLLHAAMKVIEYRAFLGKTGRIVVASSHHKEENQEEISEFLMERLQKELQLFMETKMTDSCFK
;
A
#
# COMPACT_ATOMS: atom_id res chain seq x y z
N MET A 1 8.31 -6.18 -28.07
CA MET A 1 7.93 -4.99 -27.27
C MET A 1 6.63 -4.39 -27.82
N ILE A 2 5.79 -3.77 -26.97
CA ILE A 2 4.72 -2.86 -27.42
C ILE A 2 5.24 -1.42 -27.32
N GLU A 3 5.00 -0.61 -28.34
CA GLU A 3 5.51 0.75 -28.41
C GLU A 3 4.40 1.70 -28.83
N LEU A 4 4.24 2.79 -28.11
CA LEU A 4 3.33 3.88 -28.45
C LEU A 4 4.17 5.14 -28.63
N TYR A 5 3.99 5.80 -29.78
CA TYR A 5 4.69 7.03 -30.14
C TYR A 5 3.67 8.11 -30.50
N ASN A 6 3.52 9.11 -29.62
CA ASN A 6 2.66 10.29 -29.79
C ASN A 6 1.21 9.94 -30.18
N VAL A 7 0.69 8.87 -29.58
CA VAL A 7 -0.59 8.29 -29.96
C VAL A 7 -1.74 9.18 -29.50
N THR A 8 -2.58 9.59 -30.44
CA THR A 8 -3.84 10.30 -30.18
C THR A 8 -4.98 9.55 -30.83
N GLY A 9 -6.08 9.36 -30.11
CA GLY A 9 -7.22 8.61 -30.61
C GLY A 9 -8.34 8.42 -29.59
N GLY A 10 -9.33 7.61 -29.97
CA GLY A 10 -10.48 7.30 -29.14
C GLY A 10 -11.75 7.12 -29.96
N TYR A 11 -12.90 7.33 -29.32
CA TYR A 11 -14.22 7.14 -29.93
C TYR A 11 -14.63 8.33 -30.82
N ASP A 12 -14.29 9.55 -30.40
CA ASP A 12 -14.60 10.78 -31.12
C ASP A 12 -13.34 11.34 -31.81
N LYS A 13 -13.50 11.74 -33.08
CA LYS A 13 -12.46 12.40 -33.87
C LYS A 13 -12.20 13.84 -33.44
N GLN A 14 -13.21 14.55 -32.93
CA GLN A 14 -13.07 15.94 -32.49
C GLN A 14 -12.58 16.03 -31.04
N GLN A 15 -12.94 15.05 -30.20
CA GLN A 15 -12.52 14.97 -28.81
C GLN A 15 -11.84 13.63 -28.53
N PRO A 16 -10.56 13.48 -28.93
CA PRO A 16 -9.81 12.26 -28.63
C PRO A 16 -9.71 12.04 -27.12
N THR A 17 -9.99 10.80 -26.70
CA THR A 17 -9.95 10.36 -25.30
C THR A 17 -8.51 10.24 -24.80
N VAL A 18 -7.57 9.85 -25.67
CA VAL A 18 -6.14 9.83 -25.39
C VAL A 18 -5.40 10.76 -26.34
N ARG A 19 -4.36 11.44 -25.84
CA ARG A 19 -3.68 12.55 -26.50
C ARG A 19 -2.19 12.45 -26.23
N ASP A 20 -1.41 12.36 -27.29
CA ASP A 20 0.06 12.42 -27.25
C ASP A 20 0.68 11.41 -26.25
N ILE A 21 0.19 10.16 -26.29
CA ILE A 21 0.69 9.10 -25.42
C ILE A 21 1.96 8.47 -26.01
N THR A 22 3.04 8.48 -25.22
CA THR A 22 4.31 7.82 -25.56
C THR A 22 4.80 6.99 -24.37
N PHE A 23 4.94 5.68 -24.57
CA PHE A 23 5.59 4.76 -23.63
C PHE A 23 5.83 3.40 -24.31
N THR A 24 6.58 2.53 -23.63
CA THR A 24 6.86 1.16 -24.08
C THR A 24 6.46 0.13 -23.04
N VAL A 25 6.16 -1.08 -23.51
CA VAL A 25 5.97 -2.28 -22.66
C VAL A 25 6.99 -3.31 -23.11
N ASP A 26 8.02 -3.49 -22.29
CA ASP A 26 9.13 -4.39 -22.58
C ASP A 26 8.68 -5.85 -22.58
N LYS A 27 9.31 -6.66 -23.43
CA LYS A 27 8.96 -8.07 -23.55
C LYS A 27 9.22 -8.79 -22.23
N GLY A 28 8.26 -9.62 -21.81
CA GLY A 28 8.33 -10.38 -20.57
C GLY A 28 8.27 -9.50 -19.32
N SER A 29 7.77 -8.25 -19.41
CA SER A 29 7.53 -7.41 -18.23
C SER A 29 6.06 -7.43 -17.82
N PHE A 30 5.79 -7.17 -16.54
CA PHE A 30 4.46 -6.82 -16.04
C PHE A 30 4.39 -5.31 -15.85
N VAL A 31 3.62 -4.62 -16.70
CA VAL A 31 3.37 -3.17 -16.61
C VAL A 31 1.95 -2.90 -16.10
N ALA A 32 1.83 -2.06 -15.08
CA ALA A 32 0.54 -1.55 -14.61
C ALA A 32 0.16 -0.24 -15.30
N LEU A 33 -1.08 -0.15 -15.78
CA LEU A 33 -1.67 1.08 -16.31
C LEU A 33 -2.55 1.70 -15.23
N LEU A 34 -2.10 2.82 -14.67
CA LEU A 34 -2.69 3.50 -13.51
C LEU A 34 -3.38 4.80 -13.93
N GLY A 35 -4.20 5.34 -13.03
CA GLY A 35 -4.90 6.61 -13.21
C GLY A 35 -6.38 6.55 -12.83
N PRO A 36 -7.04 7.70 -12.64
CA PRO A 36 -8.45 7.77 -12.26
C PRO A 36 -9.38 7.25 -13.36
N ASN A 37 -10.65 7.06 -13.03
CA ASN A 37 -11.67 6.72 -14.03
C ASN A 37 -11.79 7.82 -15.09
N GLY A 38 -11.99 7.43 -16.34
CA GLY A 38 -12.05 8.39 -17.47
C GLY A 38 -10.70 8.86 -18.01
N SER A 39 -9.57 8.45 -17.44
CA SER A 39 -8.22 8.82 -17.92
C SER A 39 -7.82 8.21 -19.27
N GLY A 40 -8.61 7.31 -19.84
CA GLY A 40 -8.38 6.72 -21.16
C GLY A 40 -7.69 5.35 -21.18
N LYS A 41 -7.53 4.69 -20.02
CA LYS A 41 -6.88 3.37 -19.88
C LYS A 41 -7.46 2.28 -20.80
N THR A 42 -8.76 2.01 -20.72
CA THR A 42 -9.44 1.04 -21.60
C THR A 42 -9.37 1.45 -23.08
N THR A 43 -9.45 2.76 -23.36
CA THR A 43 -9.31 3.29 -24.73
C THR A 43 -7.93 2.98 -25.30
N LEU A 44 -6.88 3.06 -24.46
CA LEU A 44 -5.51 2.75 -24.83
C LEU A 44 -5.35 1.27 -25.20
N ILE A 45 -5.90 0.35 -24.40
CA ILE A 45 -5.93 -1.10 -24.74
C ILE A 45 -6.60 -1.30 -26.12
N ARG A 46 -7.73 -0.65 -26.37
CA ARG A 46 -8.45 -0.77 -27.65
C ARG A 46 -7.69 -0.17 -28.84
N LEU A 47 -6.87 0.85 -28.62
CA LEU A 47 -5.96 1.39 -29.65
C LEU A 47 -4.80 0.43 -29.92
N ILE A 48 -4.25 -0.21 -28.89
CA ILE A 48 -3.22 -1.26 -29.04
C ILE A 48 -3.75 -2.43 -29.86
N MET A 49 -5.00 -2.83 -29.62
CA MET A 49 -5.67 -3.87 -30.40
C MET A 49 -6.10 -3.45 -31.80
N ASN A 50 -5.82 -2.21 -32.21
CA ASN A 50 -6.27 -1.65 -33.50
C ASN A 50 -7.79 -1.77 -33.71
N VAL A 51 -8.57 -1.74 -32.62
CA VAL A 51 -10.05 -1.75 -32.64
C VAL A 51 -10.59 -0.32 -32.76
N LEU A 52 -9.88 0.65 -32.17
CA LEU A 52 -10.18 2.08 -32.31
C LEU A 52 -9.23 2.76 -33.30
N THR A 53 -9.69 3.86 -33.88
CA THR A 53 -8.90 4.63 -34.85
C THR A 53 -7.80 5.42 -34.15
N ILE A 54 -6.55 5.14 -34.52
CA ILE A 54 -5.39 5.97 -34.18
C ILE A 54 -5.38 7.17 -35.14
N GLN A 55 -5.67 8.36 -34.62
CA GLN A 55 -5.78 9.62 -35.36
C GLN A 55 -4.41 10.20 -35.71
N SER A 56 -3.48 10.15 -34.76
CA SER A 56 -2.07 10.53 -34.97
C SER A 56 -1.15 9.61 -34.16
N GLY A 57 0.13 9.65 -34.49
CA GLY A 57 1.14 8.78 -33.89
C GLY A 57 1.08 7.35 -34.40
N GLU A 58 1.80 6.47 -33.72
CA GLU A 58 1.95 5.08 -34.13
C GLU A 58 1.94 4.14 -32.93
N VAL A 59 1.27 3.00 -33.08
CA VAL A 59 1.38 1.87 -32.16
C VAL A 59 2.08 0.72 -32.89
N LYS A 60 3.13 0.16 -32.28
CA LYS A 60 3.85 -1.00 -32.78
C LYS A 60 3.79 -2.15 -31.79
N VAL A 61 3.72 -3.37 -32.34
CA VAL A 61 3.91 -4.62 -31.60
C VAL A 61 5.01 -5.37 -32.32
N GLU A 62 6.06 -5.75 -31.59
CA GLU A 62 7.27 -6.39 -32.16
C GLU A 62 7.87 -5.60 -33.33
N GLY A 63 7.97 -4.27 -33.17
CA GLY A 63 8.55 -3.36 -34.17
C GLY A 63 7.69 -3.13 -35.41
N LYS A 64 6.53 -3.77 -35.54
CA LYS A 64 5.61 -3.62 -36.66
C LYS A 64 4.36 -2.85 -36.25
N SER A 65 3.93 -1.89 -37.08
CA SER A 65 2.70 -1.13 -36.86
C SER A 65 1.47 -2.04 -36.73
N VAL A 66 0.61 -1.80 -35.73
CA VAL A 66 -0.62 -2.58 -35.52
C VAL A 66 -1.58 -2.51 -36.72
N LYS A 67 -1.52 -1.41 -37.49
CA LYS A 67 -2.30 -1.22 -38.72
C LYS A 67 -1.88 -2.17 -39.86
N ALA A 68 -0.66 -2.71 -39.80
CA ALA A 68 -0.11 -3.61 -40.81
C ALA A 68 -0.32 -5.10 -40.48
N TYR A 69 -0.94 -5.43 -39.35
CA TYR A 69 -1.38 -6.78 -39.02
C TYR A 69 -2.79 -7.03 -39.57
N SER A 70 -3.04 -8.23 -40.07
CA SER A 70 -4.43 -8.68 -40.19
C SER A 70 -5.01 -8.94 -38.79
N PRO A 71 -6.33 -8.87 -38.59
CA PRO A 71 -6.94 -9.13 -37.28
C PRO A 71 -6.53 -10.49 -36.68
N LYS A 72 -6.40 -11.52 -37.53
CA LYS A 72 -5.98 -12.86 -37.13
C LYS A 72 -4.54 -12.90 -36.61
N GLN A 73 -3.62 -12.13 -37.22
CA GLN A 73 -2.21 -12.09 -36.81
C GLN A 73 -1.97 -11.20 -35.58
N LEU A 74 -2.87 -10.26 -35.29
CA LEU A 74 -2.79 -9.40 -34.10
C LEU A 74 -3.40 -10.06 -32.85
N ALA A 75 -4.56 -10.72 -32.98
CA ALA A 75 -4.86 -11.92 -32.17
C ALA A 75 -3.74 -12.96 -32.41
N GLN A 76 -3.61 -14.14 -31.84
CA GLN A 76 -2.31 -14.89 -31.82
C GLN A 76 -1.15 -14.17 -31.11
N LYS A 77 -0.91 -12.87 -31.31
CA LYS A 77 0.16 -12.11 -30.62
C LYS A 77 -0.32 -11.41 -29.36
N VAL A 78 -1.47 -10.76 -29.43
CA VAL A 78 -2.04 -9.96 -28.36
C VAL A 78 -3.39 -10.53 -27.99
N ALA A 79 -3.56 -10.93 -26.74
CA ALA A 79 -4.85 -11.32 -26.19
C ALA A 79 -5.33 -10.23 -25.23
N VAL A 80 -6.65 -10.03 -25.17
CA VAL A 80 -7.26 -9.12 -24.21
C VAL A 80 -8.24 -9.88 -23.35
N MET A 81 -8.12 -9.69 -22.04
CA MET A 81 -9.13 -10.07 -21.07
C MET A 81 -9.90 -8.81 -20.69
N THR A 82 -11.07 -8.64 -21.29
CA THR A 82 -12.01 -7.58 -20.91
C THR A 82 -13.00 -8.09 -19.88
N GLN A 83 -13.56 -7.18 -19.09
CA GLN A 83 -14.71 -7.49 -18.25
C GLN A 83 -15.92 -7.88 -19.14
N GLU A 84 -16.26 -9.17 -19.19
CA GLU A 84 -17.44 -9.65 -19.91
C GLU A 84 -18.67 -9.60 -18.99
N ASN A 85 -19.62 -8.71 -19.28
CA ASN A 85 -20.80 -8.55 -18.43
C ASN A 85 -21.93 -9.56 -18.72
N GLN A 86 -21.99 -10.20 -19.90
CA GLN A 86 -23.11 -11.11 -20.23
C GLN A 86 -22.71 -12.15 -21.30
N ILE A 87 -22.15 -13.29 -20.88
CA ILE A 87 -22.22 -14.51 -21.72
C ILE A 87 -23.66 -15.02 -21.60
N GLY A 88 -24.52 -14.57 -22.52
CA GLY A 88 -25.97 -14.84 -22.54
C GLY A 88 -26.37 -16.25 -22.99
N LEU A 89 -25.41 -17.15 -23.17
CA LEU A 89 -25.61 -18.53 -23.64
C LEU A 89 -25.06 -19.51 -22.59
N GLU A 90 -25.70 -20.67 -22.43
CA GLU A 90 -25.32 -21.74 -21.50
C GLU A 90 -24.06 -22.49 -21.99
N PHE A 91 -22.95 -21.78 -22.19
CA PHE A 91 -21.68 -22.41 -22.52
C PHE A 91 -21.06 -23.06 -21.29
N THR A 92 -20.47 -24.24 -21.51
CA THR A 92 -19.56 -24.89 -20.59
C THR A 92 -18.24 -24.12 -20.51
N VAL A 93 -17.50 -24.33 -19.42
CA VAL A 93 -16.16 -23.74 -19.26
C VAL A 93 -15.23 -24.12 -20.41
N GLN A 94 -15.24 -25.40 -20.82
CA GLN A 94 -14.38 -25.87 -21.90
C GLN A 94 -14.69 -25.18 -23.24
N GLU A 95 -15.97 -24.98 -23.55
CA GLU A 95 -16.40 -24.27 -24.76
C GLU A 95 -15.90 -22.83 -24.77
N ILE A 96 -16.01 -22.12 -23.64
CA ILE A 96 -15.52 -20.74 -23.52
C ILE A 96 -14.01 -20.66 -23.72
N VAL A 97 -13.24 -21.56 -23.10
CA VAL A 97 -11.78 -21.57 -23.26
C VAL A 97 -11.40 -21.91 -24.69
N SER A 98 -12.14 -22.81 -25.33
CA SER A 98 -11.94 -23.19 -26.74
C SER A 98 -12.13 -22.03 -27.73
N LEU A 99 -12.94 -21.02 -27.38
CA LEU A 99 -13.06 -19.79 -28.18
C LEU A 99 -11.73 -19.04 -28.34
N GLY A 100 -10.79 -19.22 -27.40
CA GLY A 100 -9.42 -18.69 -27.51
C GLY A 100 -8.64 -19.21 -28.72
N ARG A 101 -9.04 -20.37 -29.28
CA ARG A 101 -8.42 -20.97 -30.47
C ARG A 101 -8.95 -20.44 -31.79
N TYR A 102 -9.93 -19.54 -31.78
CA TYR A 102 -10.48 -18.94 -33.00
C TYR A 102 -9.42 -18.36 -33.96
N PRO A 103 -8.34 -17.68 -33.48
CA PRO A 103 -7.28 -17.19 -34.34
C PRO A 103 -6.39 -18.27 -34.97
N TYR A 104 -6.57 -19.56 -34.67
CA TYR A 104 -5.81 -20.66 -35.28
C TYR A 104 -6.67 -21.47 -36.27
N GLN A 105 -7.99 -21.43 -36.12
CA GLN A 105 -8.92 -22.15 -36.98
C GLN A 105 -8.83 -21.70 -38.45
N ALA A 106 -8.97 -22.66 -39.36
CA ALA A 106 -8.99 -22.41 -40.81
C ALA A 106 -10.29 -21.70 -41.22
N LYS A 107 -10.24 -20.90 -42.30
CA LYS A 107 -11.47 -20.27 -42.83
C LYS A 107 -12.36 -21.33 -43.50
N GLY A 108 -13.56 -21.55 -42.98
CA GLY A 108 -14.61 -22.32 -43.63
C GLY A 108 -15.74 -22.71 -42.67
N LEU A 109 -16.95 -22.96 -43.20
CA LEU A 109 -18.15 -23.40 -42.45
C LEU A 109 -17.97 -24.77 -41.73
N PHE A 110 -16.84 -25.46 -41.95
CA PHE A 110 -16.51 -26.79 -41.43
C PHE A 110 -15.19 -26.83 -40.63
N SER A 111 -14.67 -25.69 -40.16
CA SER A 111 -13.47 -25.71 -39.32
C SER A 111 -13.76 -26.39 -37.98
N THR A 112 -13.33 -27.63 -37.83
CA THR A 112 -13.39 -28.36 -36.56
C THR A 112 -12.23 -27.98 -35.66
N VAL A 113 -12.44 -28.09 -34.35
CA VAL A 113 -11.36 -28.03 -33.36
C VAL A 113 -10.36 -29.15 -33.70
N SER A 114 -9.07 -28.81 -33.80
CA SER A 114 -8.03 -29.81 -34.05
C SER A 114 -7.60 -30.50 -32.74
N ALA A 115 -6.98 -31.68 -32.83
CA ALA A 115 -6.41 -32.33 -31.65
C ALA A 115 -5.38 -31.44 -30.92
N GLN A 116 -4.62 -30.63 -31.67
CA GLN A 116 -3.70 -29.65 -31.10
C GLN A 116 -4.44 -28.55 -30.33
N ASP A 117 -5.59 -28.09 -30.83
CA ASP A 117 -6.40 -27.10 -30.12
C ASP A 117 -6.96 -27.66 -28.80
N GLU A 118 -7.37 -28.93 -28.79
CA GLU A 118 -7.82 -29.61 -27.56
C GLU A 118 -6.70 -29.73 -26.53
N GLU A 119 -5.48 -30.11 -26.96
CA GLU A 119 -4.31 -30.20 -26.09
C GLU A 119 -3.95 -28.84 -25.46
N VAL A 120 -3.99 -27.75 -26.23
CA VAL A 120 -3.75 -26.39 -25.73
C VAL A 120 -4.83 -25.99 -24.72
N VAL A 121 -6.10 -26.24 -25.05
CA VAL A 121 -7.23 -25.92 -24.15
C VAL A 121 -7.09 -26.67 -22.82
N GLU A 122 -6.85 -27.97 -22.85
CA GLU A 122 -6.66 -28.76 -21.63
C GLU A 122 -5.47 -28.25 -20.80
N SER A 123 -4.34 -28.01 -21.45
CA SER A 123 -3.11 -27.54 -20.79
C SER A 123 -3.32 -26.20 -20.09
N VAL A 124 -3.96 -25.23 -20.76
CA VAL A 124 -4.24 -23.92 -20.20
C VAL A 124 -5.29 -23.99 -19.09
N MET A 125 -6.31 -24.85 -19.22
CA MET A 125 -7.30 -25.05 -18.16
C MET A 125 -6.70 -25.66 -16.90
N LYS A 126 -5.70 -26.55 -17.04
CA LYS A 126 -4.93 -27.07 -15.91
C LYS A 126 -4.06 -25.98 -15.29
N LEU A 127 -3.37 -25.20 -16.12
CA LEU A 127 -2.50 -24.09 -15.69
C LEU A 127 -3.25 -23.03 -14.86
N THR A 128 -4.47 -22.68 -15.26
CA THR A 128 -5.30 -21.69 -14.55
C THR A 128 -6.17 -22.29 -13.43
N ASN A 129 -6.06 -23.61 -13.21
CA ASN A 129 -6.82 -24.37 -12.23
C ASN A 129 -8.35 -24.28 -12.44
N VAL A 130 -8.82 -24.54 -13.67
CA VAL A 130 -10.25 -24.59 -14.03
C VAL A 130 -10.65 -25.88 -14.74
N TRP A 131 -9.73 -26.83 -14.92
CA TRP A 131 -9.99 -28.11 -15.60
C TRP A 131 -11.10 -28.94 -14.95
N HIS A 132 -11.19 -28.92 -13.62
CA HIS A 132 -12.25 -29.62 -12.88
C HIS A 132 -13.65 -29.05 -13.15
N TYR A 133 -13.75 -27.80 -13.63
CA TYR A 133 -15.01 -27.17 -14.02
C TYR A 133 -15.35 -27.33 -15.50
N ARG A 134 -14.58 -28.09 -16.28
CA ARG A 134 -14.72 -28.15 -17.76
C ARG A 134 -16.15 -28.39 -18.26
N ASN A 135 -16.94 -29.19 -17.54
CA ASN A 135 -18.33 -29.54 -17.87
C ASN A 135 -19.38 -28.66 -17.17
N HIS A 136 -18.96 -27.74 -16.29
CA HIS A 136 -19.86 -26.81 -15.60
C HIS A 136 -20.23 -25.66 -16.54
N THR A 137 -21.42 -25.10 -16.35
CA THR A 137 -21.80 -23.87 -17.05
C THR A 137 -21.07 -22.68 -16.44
N PHE A 138 -20.63 -21.73 -17.26
CA PHE A 138 -19.93 -20.54 -16.79
C PHE A 138 -20.72 -19.74 -15.75
N GLN A 139 -22.03 -19.67 -15.92
CA GLN A 139 -22.91 -18.93 -15.01
C GLN A 139 -22.90 -19.50 -13.60
N SER A 140 -22.71 -20.81 -13.44
CA SER A 140 -22.67 -21.51 -12.14
C SER A 140 -21.43 -21.21 -11.30
N LEU A 141 -20.38 -20.61 -11.90
CA LEU A 141 -19.13 -20.31 -11.23
C LEU A 141 -19.18 -19.04 -10.38
N SER A 142 -18.35 -19.00 -9.34
CA SER A 142 -18.05 -17.79 -8.56
C SER A 142 -17.32 -16.73 -9.40
N GLY A 143 -17.25 -15.49 -8.91
CA GLY A 143 -16.54 -14.41 -9.61
C GLY A 143 -15.06 -14.73 -9.87
N GLY A 144 -14.35 -15.27 -8.87
CA GLY A 144 -12.94 -15.66 -9.00
C GLY A 144 -12.71 -16.75 -10.04
N GLU A 145 -13.57 -17.77 -10.04
CA GLU A 145 -13.51 -18.86 -11.03
C GLU A 145 -13.81 -18.34 -12.44
N LYS A 146 -14.80 -17.45 -12.59
CA LYS A 146 -15.09 -16.79 -13.87
C LYS A 146 -13.88 -16.04 -14.41
N GLN A 147 -13.18 -15.28 -13.57
CA GLN A 147 -11.96 -14.57 -13.98
C GLN A 147 -10.86 -15.54 -14.43
N ARG A 148 -10.67 -16.67 -13.73
CA ARG A 148 -9.70 -17.71 -14.14
C ARG A 148 -10.08 -18.35 -15.47
N VAL A 149 -11.36 -18.57 -15.75
CA VAL A 149 -11.85 -19.08 -17.04
C VAL A 149 -11.61 -18.07 -18.15
N LEU A 150 -11.86 -16.78 -17.91
CA LEU A 150 -11.58 -15.72 -18.89
C LEU A 150 -10.07 -15.57 -19.16
N LEU A 151 -9.25 -15.70 -18.12
CA LEU A 151 -7.80 -15.76 -18.28
C LEU A 151 -7.39 -17.00 -19.10
N ALA A 152 -7.98 -18.17 -18.82
CA ALA A 152 -7.73 -19.39 -19.57
C ALA A 152 -8.09 -19.23 -21.06
N LYS A 153 -9.23 -18.61 -21.36
CA LYS A 153 -9.63 -18.27 -22.74
C LYS A 153 -8.60 -17.36 -23.42
N ALA A 154 -8.10 -16.34 -22.73
CA ALA A 154 -7.09 -15.44 -23.29
C ALA A 154 -5.74 -16.16 -23.52
N LEU A 155 -5.31 -17.01 -22.59
CA LEU A 155 -4.07 -17.78 -22.67
C LEU A 155 -4.15 -18.92 -23.71
N ALA A 156 -5.33 -19.49 -23.94
CA ALA A 156 -5.55 -20.46 -25.01
C ALA A 156 -5.26 -19.86 -26.40
N GLN A 157 -5.24 -18.53 -26.53
CA GLN A 157 -4.78 -17.85 -27.74
C GLN A 157 -3.25 -17.89 -27.95
N GLU A 158 -2.49 -18.47 -27.00
CA GLU A 158 -1.02 -18.48 -26.98
C GLU A 158 -0.38 -17.10 -27.25
N PRO A 159 -0.80 -16.04 -26.52
CA PRO A 159 -0.33 -14.68 -26.79
C PRO A 159 1.11 -14.45 -26.31
N ASP A 160 1.84 -13.61 -27.04
CA ASP A 160 3.08 -12.99 -26.58
C ASP A 160 2.80 -11.86 -25.56
N TYR A 161 1.64 -11.21 -25.70
CA TYR A 161 1.18 -10.05 -24.94
C TYR A 161 -0.24 -10.24 -24.41
N LEU A 162 -0.42 -10.14 -23.10
CA LEU A 162 -1.70 -10.20 -22.42
C LEU A 162 -2.08 -8.81 -21.89
N LEU A 163 -3.15 -8.24 -22.44
CA LEU A 163 -3.72 -6.98 -21.98
C LEU A 163 -4.93 -7.29 -21.07
N LEU A 164 -4.96 -6.70 -19.88
CA LEU A 164 -5.99 -6.96 -18.89
C LEU A 164 -6.70 -5.64 -18.54
N ASP A 165 -8.03 -5.61 -18.73
CA ASP A 165 -8.86 -4.46 -18.40
C ASP A 165 -9.59 -4.74 -17.09
N GLU A 166 -9.02 -4.26 -15.98
CA GLU A 166 -9.54 -4.37 -14.62
C GLU A 166 -9.82 -5.83 -14.18
N PRO A 167 -8.81 -6.73 -14.28
CA PRO A 167 -8.99 -8.17 -14.10
C PRO A 167 -9.39 -8.59 -12.68
N THR A 168 -9.19 -7.70 -11.70
CA THR A 168 -9.46 -7.93 -10.27
C THR A 168 -10.81 -7.37 -9.82
N ASN A 169 -11.58 -6.75 -10.71
CA ASN A 169 -12.89 -6.20 -10.35
C ASN A 169 -13.85 -7.30 -9.86
N HIS A 170 -14.61 -7.00 -8.81
CA HIS A 170 -15.58 -7.90 -8.17
C HIS A 170 -14.98 -9.16 -7.53
N LEU A 171 -13.65 -9.22 -7.39
CA LEU A 171 -12.98 -10.26 -6.61
C LEU A 171 -12.78 -9.82 -5.18
N ASP A 172 -12.85 -10.78 -4.25
CA ASP A 172 -12.35 -10.54 -2.91
C ASP A 172 -10.81 -10.47 -2.89
N VAL A 173 -10.25 -10.12 -1.73
CA VAL A 173 -8.81 -9.95 -1.55
C VAL A 173 -8.05 -11.25 -1.85
N LYS A 174 -8.56 -12.41 -1.44
CA LYS A 174 -7.88 -13.69 -1.64
C LYS A 174 -7.77 -14.03 -3.12
N HIS A 175 -8.89 -13.99 -3.85
CA HIS A 175 -8.93 -14.32 -5.27
C HIS A 175 -8.15 -13.30 -6.10
N THR A 176 -8.12 -12.02 -5.70
CA THR A 176 -7.26 -10.99 -6.30
C THR A 176 -5.79 -11.38 -6.22
N MET A 177 -5.31 -11.74 -5.02
CA MET A 177 -3.91 -12.15 -4.81
C MET A 177 -3.56 -13.40 -5.61
N GLU A 178 -4.43 -14.40 -5.61
CA GLU A 178 -4.18 -15.63 -6.37
C GLU A 178 -4.12 -15.40 -7.89
N LEU A 179 -4.98 -14.54 -8.44
CA LEU A 179 -4.98 -14.20 -9.85
C LEU A 179 -3.70 -13.45 -10.25
N LEU A 180 -3.31 -12.45 -9.45
CA LEU A 180 -2.09 -11.68 -9.72
C LEU A 180 -0.82 -12.48 -9.52
N GLN A 181 -0.82 -13.40 -8.53
CA GLN A 181 0.28 -14.34 -8.35
C GLN A 181 0.40 -15.27 -9.56
N LEU A 182 -0.72 -15.79 -10.08
CA LEU A 182 -0.72 -16.60 -11.30
C LEU A 182 -0.15 -15.78 -12.47
N LEU A 183 -0.61 -14.55 -12.69
CA LEU A 183 -0.09 -13.67 -13.75
C LEU A 183 1.42 -13.42 -13.59
N LYS A 184 1.89 -13.22 -12.35
CA LYS A 184 3.32 -13.02 -12.07
C LYS A 184 4.13 -14.27 -12.40
N THR A 185 3.65 -15.45 -12.03
CA THR A 185 4.27 -16.73 -12.38
C THR A 185 4.32 -16.93 -13.89
N LEU A 186 3.22 -16.66 -14.61
CA LEU A 186 3.17 -16.77 -16.07
C LEU A 186 4.17 -15.81 -16.75
N GLN A 187 4.27 -14.57 -16.24
CA GLN A 187 5.25 -13.60 -16.73
C GLN A 187 6.69 -14.09 -16.53
N GLN A 188 7.01 -14.63 -15.35
CA GLN A 188 8.36 -15.09 -15.01
C GLN A 188 8.77 -16.39 -15.73
N GLU A 189 7.88 -17.38 -15.77
CA GLU A 189 8.20 -18.72 -16.29
C GLU A 189 8.01 -18.83 -17.80
N MET A 190 7.03 -18.13 -18.36
CA MET A 190 6.68 -18.22 -19.80
C MET A 190 7.11 -16.99 -20.59
N SER A 191 7.79 -16.02 -19.95
CA SER A 191 8.15 -14.73 -20.57
C SER A 191 6.93 -13.98 -21.16
N LEU A 192 5.75 -14.21 -20.58
CA LEU A 192 4.52 -13.55 -21.00
C LEU A 192 4.61 -12.05 -20.67
N THR A 193 4.32 -11.20 -21.65
CA THR A 193 4.27 -9.75 -21.41
C THR A 193 2.88 -9.36 -20.94
N VAL A 194 2.75 -8.67 -19.81
CA VAL A 194 1.46 -8.30 -19.22
C VAL A 194 1.33 -6.78 -19.16
N LEU A 195 0.23 -6.24 -19.68
CA LEU A 195 -0.19 -4.86 -19.45
C LEU A 195 -1.56 -4.88 -18.77
N ALA A 196 -1.62 -4.52 -17.49
CA ALA A 196 -2.85 -4.62 -16.71
C ALA A 196 -3.32 -3.24 -16.21
N ILE A 197 -4.59 -2.94 -16.40
CA ILE A 197 -5.24 -1.82 -15.73
C ILE A 197 -5.53 -2.23 -14.29
N LEU A 198 -4.88 -1.56 -13.35
CA LEU A 198 -5.02 -1.81 -11.91
C LEU A 198 -5.48 -0.52 -11.22
N HIS A 199 -6.50 -0.62 -10.37
CA HIS A 199 -7.01 0.53 -9.62
C HIS A 199 -6.37 0.71 -8.26
N ASP A 200 -5.93 -0.40 -7.64
CA ASP A 200 -5.27 -0.37 -6.36
C ASP A 200 -3.76 -0.14 -6.55
N LEU A 201 -3.29 1.01 -6.08
CA LEU A 201 -1.90 1.44 -6.18
C LEU A 201 -0.94 0.54 -5.39
N ASN A 202 -1.38 0.00 -4.25
CA ASN A 202 -0.58 -0.92 -3.45
C ASN A 202 -0.41 -2.25 -4.18
N ILE A 203 -1.49 -2.76 -4.78
CA ILE A 203 -1.46 -3.97 -5.60
C ILE A 203 -0.55 -3.80 -6.82
N ALA A 204 -0.66 -2.67 -7.52
CA ALA A 204 0.22 -2.36 -8.65
C ALA A 204 1.70 -2.35 -8.23
N SER A 205 2.02 -1.68 -7.12
CA SER A 205 3.38 -1.63 -6.57
C SER A 205 3.93 -3.03 -6.26
N LEU A 206 3.11 -3.91 -5.69
CA LEU A 206 3.52 -5.26 -5.30
C LEU A 206 3.83 -6.17 -6.51
N PHE A 207 2.97 -6.18 -7.53
CA PHE A 207 3.05 -7.20 -8.60
C PHE A 207 3.70 -6.72 -9.91
N ALA A 208 3.55 -5.44 -10.24
CA ALA A 208 4.09 -4.92 -11.50
C ALA A 208 5.60 -4.61 -11.38
N ASP A 209 6.30 -4.83 -12.48
CA ASP A 209 7.71 -4.46 -12.65
C ASP A 209 7.84 -2.97 -12.97
N ASN A 210 6.86 -2.42 -13.69
CA ASN A 210 6.82 -1.02 -14.06
C ASN A 210 5.37 -0.50 -14.11
N ALA A 211 5.17 0.81 -14.21
CA ALA A 211 3.85 1.41 -14.30
C ALA A 211 3.84 2.67 -15.19
N VAL A 212 2.67 2.97 -15.73
CA VAL A 212 2.36 4.18 -16.50
C VAL A 212 1.15 4.84 -15.87
N LEU A 213 1.30 6.07 -15.40
CA LEU A 213 0.25 6.85 -14.74
C LEU A 213 -0.42 7.78 -15.74
N LEU A 214 -1.73 7.62 -15.93
CA LEU A 214 -2.52 8.44 -16.85
C LEU A 214 -3.43 9.42 -16.10
N LYS A 215 -3.61 10.60 -16.69
CA LYS A 215 -4.63 11.57 -16.30
C LYS A 215 -5.12 12.31 -17.54
N ASP A 216 -6.44 12.49 -17.65
CA ASP A 216 -7.06 13.29 -18.71
C ASP A 216 -6.59 12.95 -20.15
N GLY A 217 -6.32 11.66 -20.39
CA GLY A 217 -5.88 11.17 -21.69
C GLY A 217 -4.39 11.33 -21.98
N ARG A 218 -3.56 11.73 -21.02
CA ARG A 218 -2.10 11.93 -21.17
C ARG A 218 -1.33 11.06 -20.18
N VAL A 219 -0.06 10.80 -20.48
CA VAL A 219 0.89 10.21 -19.53
C VAL A 219 1.38 11.32 -18.60
N GLU A 220 1.18 11.14 -17.30
CA GLU A 220 1.68 12.05 -16.27
C GLU A 220 3.06 11.63 -15.77
N GLU A 221 3.27 10.32 -15.61
CA GLU A 221 4.54 9.77 -15.15
C GLU A 221 4.69 8.30 -15.59
N THR A 222 5.93 7.85 -15.75
CA THR A 222 6.28 6.45 -16.04
C THR A 222 7.37 5.98 -15.09
N GLY A 223 7.39 4.70 -14.75
CA GLY A 223 8.34 4.20 -13.75
C GLY A 223 7.65 4.01 -12.41
N MET A 224 7.72 2.79 -11.85
CA MET A 224 7.22 2.53 -10.51
C MET A 224 7.89 3.43 -9.47
N ASP A 225 9.22 3.58 -9.56
CA ASP A 225 9.97 4.40 -8.61
C ASP A 225 9.59 5.89 -8.72
N ALA A 226 9.46 6.44 -9.93
CA ALA A 226 9.09 7.83 -10.14
C ALA A 226 7.66 8.13 -9.67
N ILE A 227 6.70 7.24 -9.99
CA ILE A 227 5.29 7.38 -9.59
C ILE A 227 5.13 7.38 -8.06
N PHE A 228 5.90 6.54 -7.35
CA PHE A 228 5.83 6.37 -5.90
C PHE A 228 6.97 7.07 -5.15
N GLN A 229 7.74 7.95 -5.80
CA GLN A 229 8.83 8.68 -5.14
C GLN A 229 8.29 9.71 -4.16
N ASP A 230 7.21 10.40 -4.56
CA ASP A 230 6.62 11.52 -3.84
C ASP A 230 5.08 11.44 -3.91
N ALA A 231 4.44 11.69 -2.77
CA ALA A 231 2.99 11.81 -2.64
C ALA A 231 2.40 12.89 -3.55
N ALA A 232 3.13 13.95 -3.90
CA ALA A 232 2.62 15.05 -4.70
C ALA A 232 2.18 14.61 -6.10
N THR A 233 2.87 13.66 -6.74
CA THR A 233 2.48 13.14 -8.05
C THR A 233 1.14 12.42 -7.98
N LEU A 234 1.00 11.49 -7.04
CA LEU A 234 -0.26 10.76 -6.83
C LEU A 234 -1.39 11.71 -6.38
N LYS A 235 -1.10 12.68 -5.51
CA LYS A 235 -2.06 13.71 -5.08
C LYS A 235 -2.55 14.56 -6.26
N ARG A 236 -1.67 14.99 -7.17
CA ARG A 236 -2.07 15.74 -8.38
C ARG A 236 -2.96 14.92 -9.30
N VAL A 237 -2.73 13.61 -9.40
CA VAL A 237 -3.48 12.74 -10.33
C VAL A 237 -4.82 12.29 -9.75
N TYR A 238 -4.85 11.88 -8.49
CA TYR A 238 -6.03 11.33 -7.83
C TYR A 238 -6.83 12.37 -7.04
N GLY A 239 -6.25 13.52 -6.69
CA GLY A 239 -6.92 14.58 -5.94
C GLY A 239 -7.15 14.25 -4.46
N VAL A 240 -6.41 13.29 -3.90
CA VAL A 240 -6.57 12.82 -2.52
C VAL A 240 -5.22 12.93 -1.79
N ASP A 241 -5.26 13.36 -0.53
CA ASP A 241 -4.10 13.36 0.36
C ASP A 241 -3.70 11.93 0.73
N LEU A 242 -2.41 11.64 0.65
CA LEU A 242 -1.85 10.32 0.92
C LEU A 242 -0.41 10.44 1.40
N HIS A 243 0.03 9.40 2.10
CA HIS A 243 1.41 9.18 2.49
C HIS A 243 1.99 8.01 1.70
N VAL A 244 3.28 8.09 1.37
CA VAL A 244 4.01 7.01 0.70
C VAL A 244 5.15 6.53 1.61
N PHE A 245 5.19 5.23 1.88
CA PHE A 245 6.19 4.61 2.74
C PHE A 245 6.70 3.31 2.14
N HIS A 246 7.72 2.71 2.76
CA HIS A 246 8.24 1.41 2.34
C HIS A 246 7.38 0.28 2.89
N HIS A 247 7.10 -0.71 2.06
CA HIS A 247 6.44 -1.93 2.51
C HIS A 247 7.35 -2.66 3.53
N PRO A 248 6.83 -3.13 4.67
CA PRO A 248 7.66 -3.65 5.76
C PRO A 248 8.36 -4.98 5.42
N ALA A 249 7.80 -5.78 4.51
CA ALA A 249 8.32 -7.12 4.19
C ALA A 249 9.08 -7.23 2.85
N VAL A 250 8.96 -6.25 1.95
CA VAL A 250 9.55 -6.32 0.61
C VAL A 250 10.04 -4.95 0.17
N ASN A 251 11.00 -4.90 -0.75
CA ASN A 251 11.49 -3.65 -1.32
C ASN A 251 10.50 -3.06 -2.34
N LYS A 252 9.35 -2.60 -1.85
CA LYS A 252 8.26 -1.96 -2.61
C LYS A 252 7.71 -0.77 -1.84
N ARG A 253 6.97 0.09 -2.53
CA ARG A 253 6.28 1.25 -1.95
C ARG A 253 4.85 0.88 -1.57
N GLN A 254 4.34 1.51 -0.53
CA GLN A 254 2.95 1.40 -0.09
C GLN A 254 2.41 2.79 0.20
N ILE A 255 1.11 2.96 -0.01
CA ILE A 255 0.39 4.19 0.28
C ILE A 255 -0.66 4.00 1.37
N ALA A 256 -0.90 5.06 2.12
CA ALA A 256 -2.05 5.21 3.00
C ALA A 256 -2.75 6.53 2.70
N PHE A 257 -4.07 6.48 2.49
CA PHE A 257 -4.87 7.69 2.30
C PHE A 257 -5.03 8.43 3.63
N VAL A 258 -4.95 9.76 3.57
CA VAL A 258 -5.18 10.63 4.72
C VAL A 258 -6.66 10.99 4.76
N PRO A 259 -7.39 10.66 5.83
CA PRO A 259 -8.78 11.06 5.95
C PRO A 259 -8.90 12.59 6.04
N PRO A 260 -9.96 13.21 5.51
CA PRO A 260 -10.13 14.66 5.55
C PRO A 260 -10.49 15.18 6.96
N TYR A 261 -10.77 14.29 7.92
CA TYR A 261 -11.12 14.70 9.27
C TYR A 261 -9.86 15.07 10.05
N GLN A 262 -9.94 16.21 10.73
CA GLN A 262 -8.94 16.66 11.69
C GLN A 262 -9.58 16.63 13.06
N TYR A 263 -8.82 16.22 14.07
CA TYR A 263 -9.27 16.45 15.44
C TYR A 263 -9.28 17.96 15.72
N PRO A 264 -10.25 18.47 16.50
CA PRO A 264 -10.27 19.88 16.88
C PRO A 264 -9.00 20.24 17.66
N GLU A 265 -8.57 21.50 17.57
CA GLU A 265 -7.57 22.01 18.51
C GLU A 265 -8.11 21.87 19.93
N THR A 266 -7.29 21.32 20.82
CA THR A 266 -7.63 21.10 22.22
C THR A 266 -6.50 21.70 23.04
N ASP A 267 -6.84 22.44 24.09
CA ASP A 267 -5.83 22.98 25.00
C ASP A 267 -4.99 21.83 25.57
N PHE A 268 -3.67 22.03 25.71
CA PHE A 268 -2.77 20.99 26.16
C PHE A 268 -3.18 20.40 27.53
N HIS A 269 -3.73 21.23 28.41
CA HIS A 269 -4.18 20.79 29.74
C HIS A 269 -5.47 19.98 29.70
N GLU A 270 -6.25 20.07 28.62
CA GLU A 270 -7.46 19.29 28.39
C GLU A 270 -7.17 17.99 27.63
N LEU A 271 -5.97 17.82 27.06
CA LEU A 271 -5.62 16.62 26.28
C LEU A 271 -5.55 15.34 27.10
N TYR A 272 -5.25 15.44 28.40
CA TYR A 272 -4.97 14.29 29.25
C TYR A 272 -5.59 14.39 30.64
N GLN A 273 -5.81 13.23 31.25
CA GLN A 273 -6.15 13.08 32.66
C GLN A 273 -5.15 12.11 33.29
N LEU A 274 -4.50 12.55 34.36
CA LEU A 274 -3.56 11.73 35.12
C LEU A 274 -4.25 11.18 36.38
N GLN A 275 -4.46 9.88 36.42
CA GLN A 275 -5.02 9.16 37.56
C GLN A 275 -3.92 8.41 38.31
N LYS A 276 -3.79 8.67 39.62
CA LYS A 276 -2.80 8.04 40.50
C LYS A 276 -3.53 7.20 41.53
N GLU A 277 -3.42 5.89 41.39
CA GLU A 277 -3.90 4.91 42.38
C GLU A 277 -2.71 4.19 43.03
N PRO A 278 -2.86 3.59 44.22
CA PRO A 278 -1.80 2.80 44.83
C PRO A 278 -1.34 1.67 43.88
N GLY A 279 -0.08 1.74 43.44
CA GLY A 279 0.53 0.76 42.52
C GLY A 279 0.15 0.90 41.04
N ASN A 280 -0.63 1.92 40.68
CA ASN A 280 -1.07 2.15 39.29
C ASN A 280 -1.08 3.64 38.93
N LEU A 281 -0.49 3.98 37.79
CA LEU A 281 -0.58 5.30 37.19
C LEU A 281 -1.14 5.16 35.78
N CYS A 282 -2.25 5.84 35.54
CA CYS A 282 -2.89 5.87 34.23
C CYS A 282 -2.91 7.31 33.71
N LEU A 283 -2.38 7.49 32.50
CA LEU A 283 -2.51 8.72 31.73
C LEU A 283 -3.50 8.45 30.60
N SER A 284 -4.73 8.91 30.76
CA SER A 284 -5.78 8.77 29.74
C SER A 284 -5.87 10.04 28.90
N PHE A 285 -6.19 9.90 27.62
CA PHE A 285 -6.30 10.99 26.67
C PHE A 285 -7.73 11.15 26.18
N VAL A 286 -8.13 12.39 25.91
CA VAL A 286 -9.46 12.69 25.32
C VAL A 286 -9.64 12.10 23.92
N ARG A 287 -8.53 11.73 23.28
CA ARG A 287 -8.47 11.06 21.97
C ARG A 287 -7.19 10.24 21.84
N PRO A 288 -7.14 9.24 20.93
CA PRO A 288 -5.90 8.54 20.64
C PRO A 288 -4.78 9.48 20.20
N LEU A 289 -3.61 9.34 20.82
CA LEU A 289 -2.39 10.09 20.49
C LEU A 289 -1.39 9.19 19.78
N ARG A 290 -0.56 9.76 18.90
CA ARG A 290 0.53 9.03 18.25
C ARG A 290 1.64 8.81 19.29
N THR A 291 2.04 7.57 19.52
CA THR A 291 3.02 7.22 20.55
C THR A 291 4.18 6.43 19.97
N LEU A 292 5.34 6.56 20.61
CA LEU A 292 6.47 5.65 20.48
C LEU A 292 6.79 5.10 21.87
N SER A 293 6.65 3.78 22.04
CA SER A 293 7.04 3.07 23.27
C SER A 293 8.37 2.35 23.03
N LEU A 294 9.30 2.46 23.96
CA LEU A 294 10.59 1.77 23.97
C LEU A 294 10.85 1.19 25.37
N GLY A 295 10.92 -0.14 25.49
CA GLY A 295 11.13 -0.84 26.75
C GLY A 295 11.35 -2.34 26.56
N SER A 296 11.45 -3.11 27.66
CA SER A 296 11.82 -4.53 27.60
C SER A 296 10.79 -5.44 26.92
N ASN A 297 9.51 -5.03 26.90
CA ASN A 297 8.40 -5.85 26.38
C ASN A 297 7.52 -5.11 25.36
N GLU A 298 7.75 -3.81 25.13
CA GLU A 298 6.98 -2.98 24.19
C GLU A 298 7.93 -2.07 23.43
N THR A 299 8.00 -2.28 22.11
CA THR A 299 8.78 -1.44 21.20
C THR A 299 7.94 -1.19 19.96
N GLY A 300 7.61 0.07 19.68
CA GLY A 300 6.91 0.40 18.45
C GLY A 300 6.19 1.74 18.47
N LEU A 301 5.83 2.16 17.26
CA LEU A 301 4.95 3.29 16.99
C LEU A 301 3.50 2.82 17.01
N ASP A 302 2.62 3.52 17.73
CA ASP A 302 1.21 3.14 17.86
C ASP A 302 0.30 4.38 18.03
N TRP A 303 -1.00 4.14 18.10
CA TRP A 303 -2.00 5.11 18.56
C TRP A 303 -2.56 4.62 19.90
N CYS A 304 -2.32 5.37 20.97
CA CYS A 304 -2.78 4.99 22.31
C CYS A 304 -3.74 6.03 22.86
N GLN A 305 -4.83 5.58 23.48
CA GLN A 305 -5.73 6.45 24.24
C GLN A 305 -5.39 6.47 25.74
N GLU A 306 -4.61 5.50 26.22
CA GLU A 306 -4.15 5.43 27.60
C GLU A 306 -2.71 4.93 27.67
N ILE A 307 -1.93 5.46 28.61
CA ILE A 307 -0.62 4.95 28.99
C ILE A 307 -0.69 4.52 30.44
N VAL A 308 -0.55 3.21 30.67
CA VAL A 308 -0.62 2.61 31.99
C VAL A 308 0.76 2.19 32.46
N GLN A 309 1.06 2.49 33.71
CA GLN A 309 2.22 2.02 34.44
C GLN A 309 1.77 1.32 35.73
N GLN A 310 1.99 0.02 35.80
CA GLN A 310 1.59 -0.83 36.92
C GLN A 310 2.79 -1.49 37.59
N GLN A 311 2.68 -1.70 38.89
CA GLN A 311 3.61 -2.51 39.65
C GLN A 311 3.13 -3.98 39.64
N SER A 312 3.94 -4.92 39.12
CA SER A 312 3.59 -6.34 39.16
C SER A 312 3.73 -6.88 40.59
N SER A 313 2.65 -7.40 41.15
CA SER A 313 2.56 -7.92 42.51
C SER A 313 3.17 -9.32 42.65
N ALA A 314 4.49 -9.44 42.62
CA ALA A 314 5.16 -10.72 42.93
C ALA A 314 5.64 -10.85 44.39
N ASN A 315 5.78 -9.74 45.13
CA ASN A 315 6.27 -9.76 46.52
C ASN A 315 5.25 -9.16 47.50
N ALA A 316 4.75 -10.00 48.42
CA ALA A 316 3.75 -9.63 49.42
C ALA A 316 4.22 -8.53 50.41
N ALA A 317 5.53 -8.28 50.51
CA ALA A 317 6.10 -7.24 51.38
C ALA A 317 5.95 -5.81 50.82
N TRP A 318 5.52 -5.65 49.56
CA TRP A 318 5.50 -4.37 48.85
C TRP A 318 4.08 -3.87 48.57
N LYS A 319 3.07 -4.43 49.25
CA LYS A 319 1.64 -4.09 49.07
C LYS A 319 1.27 -2.65 49.49
N SER A 320 2.20 -1.85 50.00
CA SER A 320 1.97 -0.47 50.45
C SER A 320 2.87 0.58 49.77
N ALA A 321 3.65 0.22 48.75
CA ALA A 321 4.45 1.19 48.01
C ALA A 321 3.57 1.87 46.94
N SER A 322 3.32 3.18 47.09
CA SER A 322 2.75 3.98 46.01
C SER A 322 3.76 4.11 44.86
N LEU A 323 3.27 4.11 43.61
CA LEU A 323 4.12 4.46 42.46
C LEU A 323 4.52 5.94 42.61
N TYR A 324 5.77 6.19 43.01
CA TYR A 324 6.26 7.56 43.13
C TYR A 324 6.41 8.15 41.72
N SER A 325 5.67 9.24 41.48
CA SER A 325 5.62 9.93 40.20
C SER A 325 5.91 11.41 40.38
N HIS A 326 6.84 11.94 39.58
CA HIS A 326 7.15 13.37 39.50
C HIS A 326 6.67 13.92 38.17
N GLU A 327 5.80 14.92 38.26
CA GLU A 327 5.21 15.59 37.10
C GLU A 327 6.00 16.87 36.82
N VAL A 328 6.48 17.01 35.60
CA VAL A 328 7.21 18.18 35.15
C VAL A 328 6.50 18.77 33.95
N ARG A 329 6.10 20.03 34.06
CA ARG A 329 5.52 20.80 32.96
C ARG A 329 6.57 21.73 32.37
N LEU A 330 6.80 21.60 31.08
CA LEU A 330 7.80 22.35 30.34
C LEU A 330 7.12 23.10 29.19
N LYS A 331 7.72 24.20 28.77
CA LYS A 331 7.38 24.90 27.54
C LYS A 331 8.67 25.09 26.75
N ASP A 332 8.66 24.70 25.49
CA ASP A 332 9.82 24.92 24.63
C ASP A 332 9.87 26.35 24.07
N ASP A 333 10.93 26.65 23.34
CA ASP A 333 11.18 27.92 22.66
C ASP A 333 10.16 28.23 21.55
N LYS A 334 9.58 27.19 20.95
CA LYS A 334 8.52 27.28 19.93
C LYS A 334 7.13 27.48 20.53
N GLY A 335 7.00 27.33 21.84
CA GLY A 335 5.78 27.56 22.59
C GLY A 335 4.90 26.33 22.77
N TYR A 336 5.38 25.13 22.42
CA TYR A 336 4.69 23.88 22.72
C TYR A 336 4.85 23.51 24.18
N SER A 337 3.78 22.92 24.71
CA SER A 337 3.69 22.45 26.08
C SER A 337 4.06 20.97 26.13
N TRP A 338 4.85 20.63 27.14
CA TRP A 338 5.33 19.28 27.38
C TRP A 338 5.02 18.87 28.82
N LEU A 339 4.69 17.61 28.97
CA LEU A 339 4.48 16.95 30.25
C LEU A 339 5.44 15.77 30.31
N ALA A 340 6.36 15.79 31.26
CA ALA A 340 7.15 14.62 31.62
C ALA A 340 6.60 14.00 32.90
N VAL A 341 6.24 12.73 32.84
CA VAL A 341 5.89 11.93 34.02
C VAL A 341 7.03 10.93 34.24
N LEU A 342 7.77 11.15 35.32
CA LEU A 342 8.87 10.30 35.75
C LEU A 342 8.37 9.36 36.83
N THR A 343 8.62 8.06 36.69
CA THR A 343 8.28 7.08 37.73
C THR A 343 9.41 6.11 37.97
N HIS A 344 9.49 5.58 39.18
CA HIS A 344 10.41 4.47 39.45
C HIS A 344 9.83 3.15 38.96
N GLY A 345 10.68 2.36 38.30
CA GLY A 345 10.37 0.99 37.91
C GLY A 345 10.54 0.00 39.06
N GLN A 346 10.56 -1.29 38.70
CA GLN A 346 10.63 -2.38 39.67
C GLN A 346 12.04 -2.56 40.22
N LYS A 347 13.06 -2.29 39.40
CA LYS A 347 14.46 -2.34 39.81
C LYS A 347 14.92 -0.99 40.35
N GLU A 348 15.88 -1.01 41.28
CA GLU A 348 16.42 0.19 41.92
C GLU A 348 17.02 1.21 40.93
N ASN A 349 17.48 0.73 39.78
CA ASN A 349 18.02 1.55 38.68
C ASN A 349 17.04 1.80 37.53
N GLU A 350 15.76 1.45 37.70
CA GLU A 350 14.75 1.61 36.66
C GLU A 350 13.96 2.91 36.87
N VAL A 351 13.97 3.76 35.84
CA VAL A 351 13.20 5.00 35.76
C VAL A 351 12.44 5.00 34.44
N ASN A 352 11.11 4.97 34.55
CA ASN A 352 10.22 5.09 33.41
C ASN A 352 9.91 6.56 33.15
N ILE A 353 9.85 6.93 31.88
CA ILE A 353 9.63 8.31 31.45
C ILE A 353 8.50 8.31 30.43
N VAL A 354 7.45 9.07 30.70
CA VAL A 354 6.41 9.38 29.71
C VAL A 354 6.53 10.84 29.36
N LEU A 355 6.78 11.14 28.09
CA LEU A 355 6.75 12.50 27.55
C LEU A 355 5.49 12.65 26.71
N LEU A 356 4.69 13.66 27.03
CA LEU A 356 3.52 14.06 26.25
C LEU A 356 3.72 15.49 25.75
N THR A 357 3.36 15.76 24.50
CA THR A 357 3.46 17.09 23.90
C THR A 357 2.27 17.44 23.01
N ASN A 358 1.96 18.72 22.88
CA ASN A 358 1.10 19.21 21.79
C ASN A 358 1.85 19.56 20.50
N ALA A 359 3.18 19.45 20.48
CA ALA A 359 3.98 19.63 19.26
C ALA A 359 3.58 18.59 18.20
N PRO A 360 3.36 18.97 16.94
CA PRO A 360 3.07 18.04 15.86
C PRO A 360 4.33 17.28 15.41
N LEU A 361 4.57 16.11 16.01
CA LEU A 361 5.75 15.29 15.71
C LEU A 361 5.48 14.25 14.61
N SER A 362 6.42 14.09 13.69
CA SER A 362 6.50 12.95 12.77
C SER A 362 6.99 11.69 13.50
N ASP A 363 6.79 10.52 12.91
CA ASP A 363 7.34 9.26 13.44
C ASP A 363 8.88 9.32 13.61
N GLY A 364 9.59 10.00 12.71
CA GLY A 364 11.03 10.23 12.82
C GLY A 364 11.40 11.15 13.99
N ASN A 365 10.61 12.20 14.24
CA ASN A 365 10.85 13.11 15.35
C ASN A 365 10.51 12.47 16.70
N LEU A 366 9.49 11.61 16.76
CA LEU A 366 9.20 10.78 17.94
C LEU A 366 10.37 9.86 18.27
N LEU A 367 10.96 9.21 17.26
CA LEU A 367 12.13 8.36 17.43
C LEU A 367 13.34 9.16 17.95
N HIS A 368 13.62 10.30 17.33
CA HIS A 368 14.69 11.20 17.76
C HIS A 368 14.50 11.66 19.22
N ALA A 369 13.28 12.03 19.59
CA ALA A 369 12.92 12.39 20.95
C ALA A 369 13.25 11.28 21.94
N ALA A 370 12.75 10.08 21.66
CA ALA A 370 12.94 8.94 22.54
C ALA A 370 14.41 8.55 22.63
N MET A 371 15.16 8.60 21.53
CA MET A 371 16.61 8.35 21.52
C MET A 371 17.37 9.33 22.41
N LYS A 372 17.12 10.65 22.29
CA LYS A 372 17.77 11.63 23.17
C LYS A 372 17.47 11.34 24.66
N VAL A 373 16.21 11.04 25.00
CA VAL A 373 15.82 10.70 26.37
C VAL A 373 16.52 9.42 26.87
N ILE A 374 16.64 8.39 26.01
CA ILE A 374 17.38 7.17 26.31
C ILE A 374 18.84 7.49 26.64
N GLU A 375 19.52 8.26 25.80
CA GLU A 375 20.92 8.63 25.96
C GLU A 375 21.16 9.32 27.30
N TYR A 376 20.34 10.31 27.64
CA TYR A 376 20.46 11.02 28.92
C TYR A 376 20.18 10.12 30.13
N ARG A 377 19.14 9.30 30.07
CA ARG A 377 18.83 8.36 31.17
C ARG A 377 19.97 7.35 31.35
N ALA A 378 20.55 6.87 30.24
CA ALA A 378 21.67 5.94 30.25
C ALA A 378 22.95 6.58 30.81
N PHE A 379 23.22 7.86 30.51
CA PHE A 379 24.33 8.62 31.10
C PHE A 379 24.25 8.67 32.64
N LEU A 380 23.03 8.68 33.19
CA LEU A 380 22.77 8.61 34.63
C LEU A 380 22.81 7.18 35.20
N GLY A 381 23.19 6.18 34.41
CA GLY A 381 23.27 4.77 34.82
C GLY A 381 21.91 4.11 35.06
N LYS A 382 20.83 4.64 34.46
CA LYS A 382 19.46 4.15 34.65
C LYS A 382 18.89 3.50 33.39
N THR A 383 17.92 2.62 33.59
CA THR A 383 17.20 1.89 32.54
C THR A 383 15.69 2.05 32.71
N GLY A 384 14.85 1.46 31.84
CA GLY A 384 13.40 1.43 32.00
C GLY A 384 12.63 1.70 30.70
N ARG A 385 11.32 1.88 30.81
CA ARG A 385 10.43 2.20 29.69
C ARG A 385 10.43 3.69 29.37
N ILE A 386 10.44 4.05 28.10
CA ILE A 386 10.20 5.41 27.62
C ILE A 386 8.98 5.37 26.70
N VAL A 387 8.07 6.32 26.90
CA VAL A 387 6.97 6.55 25.98
C VAL A 387 6.98 8.02 25.60
N VAL A 388 6.99 8.33 24.30
CA VAL A 388 6.80 9.69 23.79
C VAL A 388 5.46 9.73 23.06
N ALA A 389 4.59 10.68 23.41
CA ALA A 389 3.24 10.82 22.89
C ALA A 389 3.04 12.23 22.32
N SER A 390 2.49 12.31 21.12
CA SER A 390 2.23 13.54 20.38
C SER A 390 0.73 13.73 20.12
N SER A 391 0.23 14.94 20.33
CA SER A 391 -1.19 15.28 20.11
C SER A 391 -1.62 15.20 18.66
N HIS A 392 -0.68 15.37 17.72
CA HIS A 392 -0.89 15.34 16.27
C HIS A 392 0.29 14.67 15.57
N HIS A 393 0.01 13.97 14.47
CA HIS A 393 1.06 13.50 13.56
C HIS A 393 1.14 14.45 12.37
N LYS A 394 2.34 14.95 12.07
CA LYS A 394 2.60 15.77 10.88
C LYS A 394 3.89 15.29 10.23
N GLU A 395 3.80 14.93 8.95
CA GLU A 395 4.92 14.33 8.20
C GLU A 395 5.94 15.37 7.70
N GLU A 396 5.61 16.66 7.76
CA GLU A 396 6.53 17.74 7.39
C GLU A 396 7.76 17.75 8.31
N ASN A 397 8.95 17.67 7.70
CA ASN A 397 10.21 17.92 8.40
C ASN A 397 10.25 19.37 8.86
N GLN A 398 10.13 19.65 10.17
CA GLN A 398 10.81 20.78 10.85
C GLN A 398 10.51 20.98 12.36
N GLU A 399 10.27 19.93 13.14
CA GLU A 399 10.26 20.07 14.60
C GLU A 399 11.26 19.15 15.28
N GLU A 400 12.53 19.55 15.21
CA GLU A 400 13.51 19.10 16.18
C GLU A 400 13.09 19.57 17.58
N ILE A 401 13.18 18.66 18.54
CA ILE A 401 13.06 18.99 19.95
C ILE A 401 14.22 19.90 20.33
N SER A 402 13.87 21.09 20.81
CA SER A 402 14.81 22.11 21.27
C SER A 402 15.78 21.56 22.31
N GLU A 403 17.07 21.87 22.16
CA GLU A 403 18.10 21.52 23.14
C GLU A 403 17.74 22.03 24.54
N PHE A 404 17.09 23.20 24.61
CA PHE A 404 16.62 23.79 25.87
C PHE A 404 15.63 22.88 26.61
N LEU A 405 14.70 22.24 25.90
CA LEU A 405 13.77 21.29 26.50
C LEU A 405 14.52 20.11 27.12
N MET A 406 15.50 19.58 26.39
CA MET A 406 16.28 18.43 26.83
C MET A 406 17.15 18.76 28.05
N GLU A 407 17.81 19.92 28.08
CA GLU A 407 18.57 20.37 29.25
C GLU A 407 17.69 20.51 30.49
N ARG A 408 16.46 21.03 30.32
CA ARG A 408 15.53 21.20 31.43
C ARG A 408 15.00 19.86 31.93
N LEU A 409 14.67 18.94 31.02
CA LEU A 409 14.29 17.58 31.37
C LEU A 409 15.43 16.85 32.10
N GLN A 410 16.68 17.05 31.71
CA GLN A 410 17.85 16.47 32.36
C GLN A 410 17.99 16.95 33.82
N LYS A 411 17.85 18.26 34.06
CA LYS A 411 17.91 18.82 35.43
C LYS A 411 16.82 18.24 36.33
N GLU A 412 15.60 18.11 35.80
CA GLU A 412 14.46 17.54 36.54
C GLU A 412 14.64 16.04 36.80
N LEU A 413 15.18 15.30 35.83
CA LEU A 413 15.51 13.89 35.99
C LEU A 413 16.57 13.69 37.08
N GLN A 414 17.61 14.54 37.12
CA GLN A 414 18.62 14.50 38.18
C GLN A 414 18.00 14.79 39.56
N LEU A 415 17.19 15.85 39.67
CA LEU A 415 16.50 16.20 40.92
C LEU A 415 15.62 15.05 41.42
N PHE A 416 14.81 14.47 40.54
CA PHE A 416 13.95 13.31 40.86
C PHE A 416 14.72 12.11 41.41
N MET A 417 15.96 11.92 40.95
CA MET A 417 16.82 10.84 41.43
C MET A 417 17.37 11.12 42.83
N GLU A 418 17.68 12.38 43.14
CA GLU A 418 18.20 12.81 44.44
C GLU A 418 17.11 12.70 45.53
N THR A 419 15.85 12.98 45.23
CA THR A 419 14.73 12.92 46.20
C THR A 419 14.49 11.52 46.78
N LYS A 420 14.79 10.46 46.03
CA LYS A 420 14.64 9.07 46.51
C LYS A 420 15.74 8.66 47.49
N MET A 421 16.93 9.28 47.40
CA MET A 421 18.01 8.99 48.36
C MET A 421 17.67 9.53 49.75
N THR A 422 17.00 10.68 49.84
CA THR A 422 16.60 11.28 51.12
C THR A 422 15.52 10.48 51.87
N ASP A 423 14.56 9.87 51.18
CA ASP A 423 13.54 9.02 51.82
C ASP A 423 14.09 7.65 52.29
N SER A 424 15.19 7.19 51.71
CA SER A 424 15.90 5.97 52.16
C SER A 424 16.78 6.21 53.40
N CYS A 425 17.19 7.46 53.65
CA CYS A 425 18.01 7.83 54.82
C CYS A 425 17.18 8.11 56.09
N PHE A 426 15.85 8.13 56.01
CA PHE A 426 14.94 8.41 57.14
C PHE A 426 14.13 7.20 57.63
N LYS A 427 14.53 5.97 57.27
CA LYS A 427 13.95 4.73 57.83
C LYS A 427 14.88 4.01 58.78
#